data_AF-A0A1D2M7M4-F1
#
_entry.id   AF-A0A1D2M7M4-F1
#
_cell.length_a   1.000
_cell.length_b   1.000
_cell.length_c   1.000
_cell.angle_alpha   90.00
_cell.angle_beta   90.00
_cell.angle_gamma   90.00
#
_symmetry.space_group_name_H-M   'P 1'
#
loop_
_entity.id
_entity.type
_entity.pdbx_description
1 polymer ?
#
loop_
_entity_poly.entity_id
_entity_poly.type
_entity_poly.pdbx_seq_one_letter_code
_entity_poly.pdbx_strand_id
1 'polypeptide(L)'
;MGDPTIDLFSIRDLDSQLSNREAAAVQDWLVVGKAFYLFRDFPGTRNRTVLGGLWGGRNSLIGYDLAKQLLNQLLEKAVEKKDSIWALDRNILGDVVFTPHVTKFVAYDSYHCEYWNKSGNVRPYPTQRQGNDFLGSQVLWKLNKTPPICPVECRPTYGKDWDRC
;
A
#
# COMPACT_ATOMS: atom_id res chain seq x y z
N MET A 1 1.51 14.77 -2.20
CA MET A 1 1.59 14.70 -3.67
C MET A 1 1.37 16.09 -4.25
N GLY A 2 2.12 16.51 -5.26
CA GLY A 2 1.91 17.78 -5.97
C GLY A 2 2.59 19.01 -5.35
N ASP A 3 3.14 18.89 -4.14
CA ASP A 3 4.05 19.89 -3.59
C ASP A 3 5.41 19.81 -4.31
N PRO A 4 5.87 20.88 -4.99
CA PRO A 4 7.12 20.87 -5.76
C PRO A 4 8.38 20.84 -4.88
N THR A 5 8.26 21.06 -3.56
CA THR A 5 9.38 21.05 -2.61
C THR A 5 9.64 19.68 -2.00
N ILE A 6 8.75 18.72 -2.21
CA ILE A 6 8.81 17.37 -1.64
C ILE A 6 9.10 16.37 -2.76
N ASP A 7 10.16 15.57 -2.64
CA ASP A 7 10.37 14.44 -3.56
C ASP A 7 9.60 13.21 -3.11
N LEU A 8 9.73 12.81 -1.85
CA LEU A 8 9.12 11.59 -1.31
C LEU A 8 8.00 11.93 -0.33
N PHE A 9 6.86 11.25 -0.45
CA PHE A 9 5.77 11.35 0.53
C PHE A 9 5.23 9.96 0.89
N SER A 10 4.76 9.85 2.13
CA SER A 10 4.08 8.68 2.66
C SER A 10 2.78 9.14 3.33
N ILE A 11 1.67 8.48 3.03
CA ILE A 11 0.37 8.73 3.65
C ILE A 11 0.12 7.65 4.68
N ARG A 12 -0.12 8.06 5.92
CA ARG A 12 -0.18 7.21 7.11
C ARG A 12 -1.29 7.68 8.05
N ASP A 13 -2.03 6.73 8.62
CA ASP A 13 -2.91 7.03 9.75
C ASP A 13 -2.04 7.24 11.00
N LEU A 14 -2.35 8.27 11.78
CA LEU A 14 -1.53 8.69 12.94
C LEU A 14 -1.47 7.63 14.04
N ASP A 15 -2.51 6.82 14.15
CA ASP A 15 -2.61 5.75 15.12
C ASP A 15 -1.88 4.48 14.66
N SER A 16 -1.37 4.42 13.43
CA SER A 16 -0.65 3.25 12.93
C SER A 16 0.80 3.23 13.39
N GLN A 17 1.22 2.09 13.94
CA GLN A 17 2.59 1.88 14.38
C GLN A 17 3.54 1.64 13.20
N LEU A 18 4.72 2.24 13.27
CA LEU A 18 5.82 1.96 12.35
C LEU A 18 6.43 0.60 12.68
N SER A 19 6.72 -0.20 11.65
CA SER A 19 7.31 -1.53 11.79
C SER A 19 8.56 -1.68 10.94
N ASN A 20 9.46 -2.58 11.33
CA ASN A 20 10.63 -2.94 10.52
C ASN A 20 10.22 -3.53 9.15
N ARG A 21 9.05 -4.19 9.10
CA ARG A 21 8.45 -4.71 7.87
C ARG A 21 8.13 -3.59 6.87
N GLU A 22 7.53 -2.50 7.37
CA GLU A 22 7.24 -1.32 6.57
C GLU A 22 8.51 -0.64 6.08
N ALA A 23 9.48 -0.41 6.97
CA ALA A 23 10.75 0.19 6.61
C ALA A 23 11.45 -0.62 5.50
N ALA A 24 11.48 -1.95 5.62
CA ALA A 24 12.07 -2.81 4.60
C ALA A 24 11.33 -2.74 3.24
N ALA A 25 9.99 -2.67 3.24
CA ALA A 25 9.20 -2.53 2.01
C ALA A 25 9.38 -1.16 1.35
N VAL A 26 9.52 -0.08 2.14
CA VAL A 26 9.87 1.25 1.62
C VAL A 26 11.27 1.22 0.99
N GLN A 27 12.25 0.58 1.62
CA GLN A 27 13.60 0.46 1.05
C GLN A 27 13.60 -0.34 -0.25
N ASP A 28 12.87 -1.45 -0.34
CA ASP A 28 12.71 -2.20 -1.59
C ASP A 28 12.03 -1.34 -2.66
N TRP A 29 11.04 -0.51 -2.31
CA TRP A 29 10.38 0.39 -3.26
C TRP A 29 11.34 1.44 -3.83
N LEU A 30 12.18 2.04 -2.98
CA LEU A 30 13.19 3.01 -3.42
C LEU A 30 14.16 2.40 -4.44
N VAL A 31 14.52 1.12 -4.27
CA VAL A 31 15.35 0.36 -5.23
C VAL A 31 14.58 0.04 -6.52
N VAL A 32 13.31 -0.39 -6.39
CA VAL A 32 12.44 -0.70 -7.53
C VAL A 32 12.16 0.53 -8.41
N GLY A 33 12.18 1.74 -7.84
CA GLY A 33 12.13 2.99 -8.60
C GLY A 33 10.79 3.26 -9.28
N LYS A 34 9.68 2.79 -8.71
CA LYS A 34 8.31 3.08 -9.18
C LYS A 34 7.80 4.41 -8.61
N ALA A 35 6.89 5.07 -9.31
CA ALA A 35 6.39 6.38 -8.90
C ALA A 35 5.56 6.32 -7.60
N PHE A 36 4.88 5.20 -7.36
CA PHE A 36 4.06 4.99 -6.17
C PHE A 36 4.35 3.63 -5.53
N TYR A 37 4.07 3.53 -4.23
CA TYR A 37 3.94 2.26 -3.53
C TYR A 37 2.57 2.16 -2.83
N LEU A 38 2.15 0.94 -2.54
CA LEU A 38 1.07 0.66 -1.58
C LEU A 38 1.32 -0.64 -0.83
N PHE A 39 0.71 -0.75 0.35
CA PHE A 39 0.82 -1.92 1.22
C PHE A 39 -0.53 -2.60 1.46
N ARG A 40 -0.58 -3.93 1.27
CA ARG A 40 -1.70 -4.82 1.57
C ARG A 40 -1.22 -5.95 2.48
N ASP A 41 -1.15 -5.66 3.76
CA ASP A 41 -0.56 -6.56 4.76
C ASP A 41 -1.62 -7.17 5.70
N PHE A 42 -2.87 -6.69 5.65
CA PHE A 42 -3.90 -7.07 6.59
C PHE A 42 -4.30 -8.55 6.43
N PRO A 43 -4.25 -9.39 7.48
CA PRO A 43 -4.56 -10.82 7.40
C PRO A 43 -6.03 -11.22 7.22
N GLY A 44 -6.91 -10.26 6.95
CA GLY A 44 -8.33 -10.53 6.75
C GLY A 44 -8.65 -10.99 5.33
N THR A 45 -9.78 -11.69 5.19
CA THR A 45 -10.31 -12.24 3.93
C THR A 45 -10.76 -11.18 2.91
N ARG A 46 -10.72 -9.89 3.26
CA ARG A 46 -11.15 -8.83 2.35
C ARG A 46 -9.97 -8.34 1.54
N ASN A 47 -10.05 -8.62 0.25
CA ASN A 47 -9.23 -7.94 -0.73
C ASN A 47 -9.53 -6.42 -0.72
N ARG A 48 -8.48 -5.60 -0.62
CA ARG A 48 -8.58 -4.13 -0.60
C ARG A 48 -7.71 -3.55 -1.71
N THR A 49 -8.28 -2.64 -2.49
CA THR A 49 -7.61 -1.93 -3.60
C THR A 49 -6.43 -1.10 -3.08
N VAL A 50 -6.72 0.01 -2.39
CA VAL A 50 -5.76 0.91 -1.76
C VAL A 50 -6.24 1.19 -0.35
N LEU A 51 -5.32 1.29 0.61
CA LEU A 51 -5.64 1.69 1.98
C LEU A 51 -5.20 3.14 2.17
N GLY A 52 -6.09 3.98 2.71
CA GLY A 52 -5.88 5.43 2.81
C GLY A 52 -4.57 5.82 3.48
N GLY A 53 -4.21 5.13 4.58
CA GLY A 53 -2.98 5.34 5.33
C GLY A 53 -1.82 4.39 5.01
N LEU A 54 -1.77 3.77 3.83
CA LEU A 54 -0.77 2.74 3.49
C LEU A 54 -0.28 2.83 2.04
N TRP A 55 -0.03 4.05 1.57
CA TRP A 55 0.52 4.31 0.24
C TRP A 55 1.36 5.58 0.24
N GLY A 56 2.13 5.76 -0.82
CA GLY A 56 2.96 6.94 -0.99
C GLY A 56 3.55 7.00 -2.38
N GLY A 57 4.47 7.94 -2.59
CA GLY A 57 5.06 8.12 -3.90
C GLY A 57 6.21 9.11 -3.96
N ARG A 58 6.75 9.22 -5.17
CA ARG A 58 7.90 10.04 -5.51
C ARG A 58 7.52 11.06 -6.58
N ASN A 59 7.38 12.32 -6.21
CA ASN A 59 6.94 13.40 -7.09
C ASN A 59 7.83 13.53 -8.34
N SER A 60 9.14 13.32 -8.23
CA SER A 60 10.04 13.37 -9.41
C SER A 60 9.73 12.29 -10.46
N LEU A 61 9.16 11.15 -10.07
CA LEU A 61 8.72 10.08 -10.98
C LEU A 61 7.25 10.21 -11.42
N ILE A 62 6.42 10.86 -10.60
CA ILE A 62 5.02 11.13 -10.94
C ILE A 62 4.95 12.23 -12.02
N GLY A 63 5.78 13.27 -11.88
CA GLY A 63 5.75 14.49 -12.67
C GLY A 63 4.76 15.50 -12.09
N TYR A 64 5.13 16.79 -12.14
CA TYR A 64 4.35 17.87 -11.52
C TYR A 64 2.93 17.99 -12.07
N ASP A 65 2.76 17.96 -13.40
CA ASP A 65 1.45 18.14 -14.03
C ASP A 65 0.48 17.00 -13.66
N LEU A 66 0.96 15.76 -13.70
CA LEU A 66 0.16 14.62 -13.29
C LEU A 66 -0.16 14.68 -11.78
N ALA A 67 0.82 14.99 -10.94
CA ALA A 67 0.60 15.10 -9.50
C ALA A 67 -0.46 16.16 -9.16
N LYS A 68 -0.42 17.31 -9.84
CA LYS A 68 -1.41 18.39 -9.69
C LYS A 68 -2.79 17.97 -10.21
N GLN A 69 -2.84 17.32 -11.37
CA GLN A 69 -4.09 16.78 -11.93
C GLN A 69 -4.74 15.78 -10.96
N LEU A 70 -3.97 14.81 -10.44
CA LEU A 70 -4.47 13.82 -9.51
C LEU A 70 -4.97 14.47 -8.22
N LEU A 71 -4.23 15.44 -7.67
CA LEU A 71 -4.65 16.18 -6.47
C LEU A 71 -6.00 16.89 -6.70
N ASN A 72 -6.16 17.59 -7.82
CA ASN A 72 -7.41 18.27 -8.15
C ASN A 72 -8.59 17.28 -8.27
N GLN A 73 -8.40 16.15 -8.98
CA GLN A 73 -9.44 15.12 -9.10
C GLN A 73 -9.82 14.50 -7.75
N LEU A 74 -8.86 14.30 -6.85
CA LEU A 74 -9.13 13.83 -5.49
C LEU A 74 -9.99 14.83 -4.71
N LEU A 75 -9.65 16.13 -4.78
CA LEU A 75 -10.40 17.19 -4.10
C LEU A 75 -11.82 17.34 -4.66
N GLU A 76 -11.97 17.34 -5.98
CA GLU A 76 -13.28 17.41 -6.65
C GLU A 76 -14.19 16.26 -6.19
N LYS A 77 -13.70 15.02 -6.23
CA LYS A 77 -14.48 13.84 -5.80
C LYS A 77 -14.78 13.82 -4.31
N ALA A 78 -13.88 14.36 -3.49
CA ALA A 78 -14.10 14.45 -2.04
C ALA A 78 -15.26 15.41 -1.73
N VAL A 79 -15.39 16.52 -2.46
CA VAL A 79 -16.46 17.51 -2.27
C VAL A 79 -17.81 17.02 -2.82
N GLU A 80 -17.83 16.25 -3.91
CA GLU A 80 -19.06 15.72 -4.51
C GLU A 80 -19.79 14.70 -3.61
N LYS A 81 -19.08 14.04 -2.70
CA LYS A 81 -19.59 12.92 -1.92
C LYS A 81 -19.87 13.39 -0.49
N LYS A 82 -21.13 13.34 -0.06
CA LYS A 82 -21.52 13.64 1.33
C LYS A 82 -20.73 12.74 2.31
N ASP A 83 -20.26 13.33 3.41
CA ASP A 83 -19.31 12.82 4.44
C ASP A 83 -19.67 11.47 5.14
N SER A 84 -20.61 10.68 4.63
CA SER A 84 -21.18 9.52 5.32
C SER A 84 -20.94 8.19 4.61
N ILE A 85 -20.18 8.15 3.51
CA ILE A 85 -19.92 6.90 2.78
C ILE A 85 -18.72 6.18 3.40
N TRP A 86 -18.96 4.98 3.94
CA TRP A 86 -17.89 4.11 4.42
C TRP A 86 -16.89 3.79 3.29
N ALA A 87 -15.60 3.89 3.59
CA ALA A 87 -14.49 3.66 2.66
C ALA A 87 -14.49 4.57 1.41
N LEU A 88 -15.01 5.79 1.54
CA LEU A 88 -15.01 6.81 0.50
C LEU A 88 -13.58 7.07 -0.03
N ASP A 89 -12.64 7.26 0.90
CA ASP A 89 -11.22 7.46 0.64
C ASP A 89 -10.62 6.34 -0.21
N ARG A 90 -10.84 5.09 0.16
CA ARG A 90 -10.38 3.92 -0.59
C ARG A 90 -10.94 3.90 -2.01
N ASN A 91 -12.22 4.22 -2.18
CA ASN A 91 -12.87 4.16 -3.48
C ASN A 91 -12.32 5.27 -4.39
N ILE A 92 -12.25 6.52 -3.89
CA ILE A 92 -11.70 7.64 -4.65
C ILE A 92 -10.23 7.41 -5.01
N LEU A 93 -9.40 6.95 -4.07
CA LEU A 93 -7.99 6.62 -4.33
C LEU A 93 -7.84 5.50 -5.36
N GLY A 94 -8.70 4.48 -5.27
CA GLY A 94 -8.77 3.38 -6.23
C GLY A 94 -9.08 3.87 -7.65
N ASP A 95 -10.07 4.75 -7.79
CA ASP A 95 -10.57 5.21 -9.08
C ASP A 95 -9.67 6.27 -9.73
N VAL A 96 -9.11 7.18 -8.92
CA VAL A 96 -8.32 8.32 -9.42
C VAL A 96 -6.84 7.96 -9.54
N VAL A 97 -6.27 7.38 -8.49
CA VAL A 97 -4.81 7.24 -8.39
C VAL A 97 -4.39 5.84 -8.84
N PHE A 98 -4.91 4.79 -8.23
CA PHE A 98 -4.36 3.44 -8.41
C PHE A 98 -4.75 2.79 -9.74
N THR A 99 -6.05 2.59 -10.00
CA THR A 99 -6.52 1.80 -11.15
C THR A 99 -6.06 2.36 -12.50
N PRO A 100 -6.08 3.69 -12.76
CA PRO A 100 -5.61 4.21 -14.04
C PRO A 100 -4.08 4.22 -14.17
N HIS A 101 -3.34 4.01 -13.07
CA HIS A 101 -1.88 4.15 -13.02
C HIS A 101 -1.18 2.91 -12.47
N VAL A 102 -1.80 1.72 -12.53
CA VAL A 102 -1.27 0.47 -11.94
C VAL A 102 0.18 0.18 -12.36
N THR A 103 0.57 0.55 -13.58
CA THR A 103 1.94 0.36 -14.08
C THR A 103 2.99 1.25 -13.41
N LYS A 104 2.56 2.36 -12.80
CA LYS A 104 3.40 3.29 -12.03
C LYS A 104 3.56 2.89 -10.56
N PHE A 105 2.79 1.90 -10.09
CA PHE A 105 2.85 1.40 -8.73
C PHE A 105 3.84 0.24 -8.59
N VAL A 106 4.31 0.04 -7.37
CA VAL A 106 4.65 -1.26 -6.81
C VAL A 106 3.70 -1.54 -5.65
N ALA A 107 3.17 -2.75 -5.55
CA ALA A 107 2.27 -3.15 -4.47
C ALA A 107 2.89 -4.31 -3.68
N TYR A 108 2.87 -4.23 -2.35
CA TYR A 108 3.26 -5.34 -1.50
C TYR A 108 2.01 -6.03 -0.96
N ASP A 109 1.89 -7.33 -1.19
CA ASP A 109 0.70 -8.09 -0.80
C ASP A 109 1.05 -9.43 -0.17
N SER A 110 0.56 -9.64 1.04
CA SER A 110 0.79 -10.84 1.83
C SER A 110 -0.08 -12.02 1.42
N TYR A 111 -1.29 -11.77 0.91
CA TYR A 111 -2.34 -12.80 0.86
C TYR A 111 -3.05 -12.90 -0.49
N HIS A 112 -3.12 -11.80 -1.24
CA HIS A 112 -3.88 -11.68 -2.48
C HIS A 112 -2.99 -11.28 -3.66
N CYS A 113 -1.70 -11.62 -3.60
CA CYS A 113 -0.72 -11.19 -4.59
C CYS A 113 -1.12 -11.60 -6.01
N GLU A 114 -1.55 -12.86 -6.22
CA GLU A 114 -1.95 -13.36 -7.53
C GLU A 114 -3.12 -12.59 -8.13
N TYR A 115 -4.10 -12.21 -7.30
CA TYR A 115 -5.26 -11.44 -7.75
C TYR A 115 -4.84 -10.09 -8.36
N TRP A 116 -3.87 -9.43 -7.73
CA TRP A 116 -3.41 -8.10 -8.14
C TRP A 116 -2.25 -8.12 -9.13
N ASN A 117 -1.56 -9.24 -9.31
CA ASN A 117 -0.34 -9.30 -10.11
C ASN A 117 -0.59 -9.37 -11.63
N LYS A 118 -1.77 -8.96 -12.09
CA LYS A 118 -2.11 -8.92 -13.52
C LYS A 118 -1.17 -8.06 -14.35
N SER A 119 -0.58 -7.02 -13.73
CA SER A 119 0.36 -6.10 -14.38
C SER A 119 1.83 -6.32 -13.99
N GLY A 120 2.15 -7.40 -13.26
CA GLY A 120 3.54 -7.72 -12.85
C GLY A 120 4.13 -6.76 -11.81
N ASN A 121 3.33 -5.92 -11.17
CA ASN A 121 3.78 -4.89 -10.23
C ASN A 121 3.52 -5.23 -8.76
N VAL A 122 3.14 -6.48 -8.47
CA VAL A 122 2.97 -6.95 -7.10
C VAL A 122 4.21 -7.71 -6.65
N ARG A 123 4.66 -7.42 -5.44
CA ARG A 123 5.84 -8.01 -4.82
C ARG A 123 5.48 -8.65 -3.49
N PRO A 124 6.17 -9.73 -3.11
CA PRO A 124 6.12 -10.22 -1.74
C PRO A 124 6.77 -9.20 -0.80
N TYR A 125 6.40 -9.22 0.47
CA TYR A 125 7.12 -8.45 1.49
C TYR A 125 8.56 -8.96 1.64
N PRO A 126 9.54 -8.07 1.88
CA PRO A 126 10.95 -8.43 1.96
C PRO A 126 11.36 -9.05 3.31
N THR A 127 10.44 -9.17 4.26
CA THR A 127 10.70 -9.76 5.58
C THR A 127 9.63 -10.76 5.96
N GLN A 128 9.96 -11.68 6.85
CA GLN A 128 8.97 -12.55 7.49
C GLN A 128 8.15 -11.72 8.51
N ARG A 129 6.84 -11.93 8.56
CA ARG A 129 5.97 -11.27 9.53
C ARG A 129 6.31 -11.77 10.94
N GLN A 130 6.42 -10.85 11.88
CA GLN A 130 6.80 -11.18 13.24
C GLN A 130 5.54 -11.24 14.11
N GLY A 131 5.33 -12.35 14.82
CA GLY A 131 4.10 -12.53 15.61
C GLY A 131 2.82 -12.29 14.79
N ASN A 132 2.02 -11.32 15.20
CA ASN A 132 0.74 -10.97 14.61
C ASN A 132 0.67 -9.50 14.16
N ASP A 133 1.81 -8.85 13.93
CA ASP A 133 1.82 -7.49 13.41
C ASP A 133 1.24 -7.44 11.99
N PHE A 134 0.74 -6.26 11.59
CA PHE A 134 0.56 -5.91 10.18
C PHE A 134 0.67 -4.40 10.00
N LEU A 135 1.04 -3.98 8.79
CA LEU A 135 1.12 -2.56 8.44
C LEU A 135 -0.26 -1.89 8.56
N GLY A 136 -0.35 -0.84 9.38
CA GLY A 136 -1.62 -0.18 9.71
C GLY A 136 -2.25 -0.63 11.02
N SER A 137 -1.60 -1.51 11.79
CA SER A 137 -2.05 -1.84 13.13
C SER A 137 -1.80 -0.69 14.12
N GLN A 138 -2.75 -0.45 15.02
CA GLN A 138 -2.60 0.49 16.13
C GLN A 138 -1.65 0.02 17.23
N VAL A 139 -1.44 -1.30 17.28
CA VAL A 139 -0.59 -1.97 18.27
C VAL A 139 0.32 -2.97 17.58
N LEU A 140 1.61 -2.93 17.89
CA LEU A 140 2.53 -3.97 17.46
C LEU A 140 2.36 -5.19 18.36
N TRP A 141 2.45 -6.39 17.78
CA TRP A 141 2.54 -7.67 18.49
C TRP A 141 1.33 -8.06 19.37
N LYS A 142 0.17 -7.40 19.21
CA LYS A 142 -1.00 -7.54 20.11
C LYS A 142 -2.34 -7.81 19.42
N LEU A 143 -2.37 -8.47 18.26
CA LEU A 143 -3.65 -9.02 17.79
C LEU A 143 -4.09 -10.24 18.60
N ASN A 144 -5.37 -10.28 18.95
CA ASN A 144 -5.96 -11.45 19.61
C ASN A 144 -5.99 -12.70 18.72
N LYS A 145 -5.78 -12.56 17.41
CA LYS A 145 -5.83 -13.67 16.45
C LYS A 145 -4.51 -13.82 15.72
N THR A 146 -4.04 -15.06 15.64
CA THR A 146 -2.91 -15.46 14.81
C THR A 146 -3.26 -15.24 13.32
N PRO A 147 -2.41 -14.56 12.54
CA PRO A 147 -2.61 -14.43 11.10
C PRO A 147 -2.66 -15.79 10.40
N PRO A 148 -3.50 -15.99 9.37
CA PRO A 148 -3.43 -17.16 8.50
C PRO A 148 -2.04 -17.30 7.86
N ILE A 149 -1.73 -18.53 7.47
CA ILE A 149 -0.54 -18.84 6.67
C ILE A 149 -0.65 -18.12 5.33
N CYS A 150 0.41 -17.41 4.92
CA CYS A 150 0.39 -16.71 3.65
C CYS A 150 0.64 -17.68 2.47
N PRO A 151 0.03 -17.48 1.29
CA PRO A 151 0.22 -18.34 0.13
C PRO A 151 1.69 -18.42 -0.30
N VAL A 152 2.15 -19.58 -0.79
CA VAL A 152 3.55 -19.80 -1.21
C VAL A 152 3.94 -18.87 -2.35
N GLU A 153 2.98 -18.51 -3.19
CA GLU A 153 3.07 -17.61 -4.32
C GLU A 153 3.38 -16.17 -3.87
N CYS A 154 2.87 -15.77 -2.70
CA CYS A 154 3.08 -14.44 -2.11
C CYS A 154 4.32 -14.34 -1.23
N ARG A 155 5.14 -15.40 -1.16
CA ARG A 155 6.42 -15.42 -0.44
C ARG A 155 7.58 -15.05 -1.37
N PRO A 156 8.62 -14.35 -0.87
CA PRO A 156 9.82 -14.13 -1.66
C PRO A 156 10.55 -15.45 -1.96
N THR A 157 11.36 -15.47 -3.00
CA THR A 157 12.10 -16.67 -3.43
C THR A 157 13.03 -17.21 -2.35
N TYR A 158 13.63 -16.34 -1.54
CA TYR A 158 14.49 -16.70 -0.41
C TYR A 158 13.72 -17.01 0.89
N GLY A 159 12.39 -16.85 0.90
CA GLY A 159 11.54 -17.04 2.07
C GLY A 159 10.35 -17.96 1.79
N LYS A 160 10.52 -18.94 0.91
CA LYS A 160 9.45 -19.87 0.53
C LYS A 160 8.98 -20.76 1.69
N ASP A 161 9.84 -20.97 2.68
CA ASP A 161 9.58 -21.68 3.93
C ASP A 161 8.83 -20.83 4.97
N TRP A 162 8.62 -19.54 4.73
CA TRP A 162 7.93 -18.67 5.69
C TRP A 162 6.44 -18.99 5.78
N ASP A 163 5.95 -19.35 6.96
CA ASP A 163 4.51 -19.47 7.19
C ASP A 163 3.80 -18.11 7.29
N ARG A 164 4.55 -17.05 7.61
CA ARG A 164 4.00 -15.70 7.78
C ARG A 164 4.76 -14.68 6.94
N CYS A 165 4.05 -14.19 5.95
CA CYS A 165 4.30 -12.97 5.24
C CYS A 165 3.04 -12.09 5.35
#